data_AF-A0AAN7A274-F1
#
_entry.id   AF-A0AAN7A274-F1
#
_cell.length_a   1.000
_cell.length_b   1.000
_cell.length_c   1.000
_cell.angle_alpha   90.00
_cell.angle_beta   90.00
_cell.angle_gamma   90.00
#
_symmetry.space_group_name_H-M   'P 1'
#
loop_
_entity.id
_entity.type
_entity.pdbx_description
1 polymer ?
#
loop_
_entity_poly.entity_id
_entity_poly.type
_entity_poly.pdbx_seq_one_letter_code
_entity_poly.pdbx_strand_id
1 'polypeptide(L)'
;MIQGLFFRTWADLIQEYFALQLKYESDRLPALAGIADLASCTVPSRYISGIWEANLPAGLLWLPTKYPAKPSSITCVPSWSWASVIGPIKTGGHNPESSSVKLDSTDIHET
;
A
#
# COMPACT_ATOMS: atom_id res chain seq x y z
N MET A 1 -18.99 3.11 -5.79
CA MET A 1 -18.06 2.85 -6.90
C MET A 1 -16.64 3.39 -6.63
N ILE A 2 -16.49 4.61 -6.10
CA ILE A 2 -15.18 5.28 -5.91
C ILE A 2 -14.31 4.66 -4.79
N GLN A 3 -14.89 4.24 -3.65
CA GLN A 3 -14.13 3.67 -2.53
C GLN A 3 -13.42 2.35 -2.88
N GLY A 4 -14.07 1.48 -3.68
CA GLY A 4 -13.48 0.21 -4.08
C GLY A 4 -12.24 0.38 -4.97
N LEU A 5 -12.25 1.37 -5.87
CA LEU A 5 -11.07 1.70 -6.68
C LEU A 5 -9.96 2.29 -5.80
N PHE A 6 -10.30 3.22 -4.90
CA PHE A 6 -9.34 3.81 -3.98
C PHE A 6 -8.58 2.76 -3.15
N PHE A 7 -9.29 1.81 -2.54
CA PHE A 7 -8.64 0.79 -1.70
C PHE A 7 -7.74 -0.15 -2.49
N ARG A 8 -8.06 -0.41 -3.76
CA ARG A 8 -7.19 -1.16 -4.68
C ARG A 8 -5.93 -0.38 -5.02
N THR A 9 -6.08 0.87 -5.46
CA THR A 9 -4.95 1.76 -5.74
C THR A 9 -4.06 1.95 -4.51
N TRP A 10 -4.64 2.05 -3.31
CA TRP A 10 -3.88 2.14 -2.07
C TRP A 10 -3.09 0.85 -1.78
N ALA A 11 -3.69 -0.31 -2.02
CA ALA A 11 -3.02 -1.60 -1.86
C ALA A 11 -1.85 -1.76 -2.86
N ASP A 12 -2.03 -1.32 -4.11
CA ASP A 12 -0.98 -1.31 -5.13
C ASP A 12 0.15 -0.35 -4.75
N LEU A 13 -0.18 0.86 -4.31
CA LEU A 13 0.78 1.83 -3.80
C LEU A 13 1.62 1.24 -2.67
N ILE A 14 0.99 0.58 -1.68
CA ILE A 14 1.72 -0.09 -0.60
C ILE A 14 2.64 -1.16 -1.17
N GLN A 15 2.15 -2.02 -2.07
CA GLN A 15 2.94 -3.11 -2.63
C GLN A 15 4.17 -2.61 -3.37
N GLU A 16 4.02 -1.59 -4.20
CA GLU A 16 5.12 -0.96 -4.94
C GLU A 16 6.09 -0.24 -4.01
N TYR A 17 5.57 0.60 -3.11
CA TYR A 17 6.37 1.36 -2.17
C TYR A 17 7.18 0.46 -1.23
N PHE A 18 6.59 -0.65 -0.77
CA PHE A 18 7.23 -1.57 0.15
C PHE A 18 8.26 -2.49 -0.53
N ALA A 19 8.16 -2.66 -1.85
CA ALA A 19 9.19 -3.33 -2.65
C ALA A 19 10.47 -2.49 -2.77
N LEU A 20 10.42 -1.19 -2.49
CA LEU A 20 11.58 -0.31 -2.51
C LEU A 20 12.57 -0.64 -1.37
N GLN A 21 13.86 -0.60 -1.71
CA GLN A 21 14.96 -0.72 -0.74
C GLN A 21 15.22 0.63 -0.08
N LEU A 22 14.34 1.03 0.83
CA LEU A 22 14.50 2.28 1.58
C LEU A 22 15.74 2.21 2.47
N LYS A 23 16.51 3.30 2.48
CA LYS A 23 17.69 3.44 3.34
C LYS A 23 17.32 3.41 4.83
N TYR A 24 16.17 3.98 5.17
CA TYR A 24 15.62 4.02 6.53
C TYR A 24 14.19 3.49 6.52
N GLU A 25 13.98 2.30 7.08
CA GLU A 25 12.65 1.69 7.12
C GLU A 25 11.66 2.48 7.98
N SER A 26 12.18 3.22 8.98
CA SER A 26 11.40 4.11 9.85
C SER A 26 10.55 5.12 9.09
N ASP A 27 10.94 5.45 7.87
CA ASP A 27 10.29 6.49 7.08
C ASP A 27 9.06 5.96 6.33
N ARG A 28 8.82 4.64 6.34
CA ARG A 28 7.73 4.01 5.57
C ARG A 28 6.34 4.52 5.93
N LEU A 29 5.98 4.41 7.22
CA LEU A 29 4.67 4.86 7.70
C LEU A 29 4.55 6.39 7.65
N PRO A 30 5.55 7.18 8.11
CA PRO A 30 5.51 8.64 8.00
C PRO A 30 5.36 9.15 6.56
N ALA A 31 6.07 8.56 5.59
CA ALA A 31 5.98 8.99 4.19
C ALA A 31 4.57 8.78 3.62
N LEU A 32 3.91 7.65 3.94
CA LEU A 32 2.54 7.39 3.50
C LEU A 32 1.49 8.14 4.33
N ALA A 33 1.78 8.48 5.59
CA ALA A 33 0.86 9.24 6.44
C ALA A 33 0.52 10.61 5.83
N GLY A 34 1.48 11.28 5.19
CA GLY A 34 1.20 12.54 4.48
C GLY A 34 0.23 12.37 3.30
N ILE A 35 0.35 11.27 2.55
CA ILE A 35 -0.58 10.95 1.45
C ILE A 35 -1.95 10.59 2.02
N ALA A 36 -1.99 9.83 3.12
CA ALA A 36 -3.23 9.48 3.80
C ALA A 36 -3.96 10.71 4.33
N ASP A 37 -3.24 11.70 4.86
CA ASP A 37 -3.83 12.95 5.34
C ASP A 37 -4.55 13.70 4.20
N LEU A 38 -3.91 13.81 3.03
CA LEU A 38 -4.54 14.39 1.84
C LEU A 38 -5.73 13.57 1.34
N ALA A 39 -5.63 12.24 1.39
CA ALA A 39 -6.70 11.34 0.96
C ALA A 39 -7.90 11.29 1.91
N SER A 40 -7.71 11.70 3.18
CA SER A 40 -8.76 11.66 4.20
C SER A 40 -9.97 12.55 3.85
N CYS A 41 -9.76 13.62 3.07
CA CYS A 41 -10.82 14.47 2.53
C CYS A 41 -11.75 13.72 1.57
N THR A 42 -11.23 12.72 0.86
CA THR A 42 -11.96 11.93 -0.15
C THR A 42 -12.49 10.63 0.44
N VAL A 43 -11.78 10.07 1.42
CA VAL A 43 -12.09 8.79 2.06
C VAL A 43 -12.23 9.05 3.56
N PRO A 44 -13.47 9.28 4.07
CA PRO A 44 -13.71 9.64 5.46
C PRO A 44 -13.57 8.40 6.36
N SER A 45 -12.34 7.94 6.52
CA SER A 45 -11.95 6.78 7.30
C SER A 45 -10.66 7.11 8.03
N ARG A 46 -10.46 6.50 9.19
CA ARG A 46 -9.18 6.62 9.90
C ARG A 46 -8.11 5.83 9.17
N TYR A 47 -6.90 6.38 9.10
CA TYR A 47 -5.69 5.70 8.68
C TYR A 47 -4.95 5.20 9.93
N ILE A 48 -4.71 3.89 10.00
CA ILE A 48 -4.17 3.22 11.19
C ILE A 48 -2.99 2.35 10.76
N SER A 49 -1.77 2.79 11.10
CA SER A 49 -0.51 2.05 10.90
C SER A 49 -0.37 1.40 9.53
N GLY A 50 -0.69 2.12 8.46
CA GLY A 50 -0.58 1.60 7.10
C GLY A 50 -1.89 1.16 6.45
N ILE A 51 -3.00 1.09 7.20
CA ILE A 51 -4.26 0.50 6.74
C ILE A 51 -5.43 1.45 7.02
N TRP A 52 -6.38 1.53 6.09
CA TRP A 52 -7.62 2.29 6.29
C TRP A 52 -8.63 1.47 7.09
N GLU A 53 -9.22 2.05 8.15
CA GLU A 53 -10.22 1.41 9.01
C GLU A 53 -11.43 0.87 8.22
N ALA A 54 -11.91 1.64 7.25
CA ALA A 54 -13.01 1.25 6.35
C ALA A 54 -12.70 0.04 5.45
N ASN A 55 -11.42 -0.34 5.31
CA ASN A 55 -10.98 -1.50 4.55
C ASN A 55 -10.08 -2.43 5.38
N LEU A 56 -10.24 -2.41 6.71
CA LEU A 56 -9.38 -3.16 7.62
C LEU A 56 -9.35 -4.67 7.32
N PRO A 57 -10.48 -5.37 7.04
CA PRO A 57 -10.45 -6.80 6.76
C PRO A 57 -9.54 -7.16 5.59
N ALA A 58 -9.63 -6.45 4.45
CA ALA A 58 -8.78 -6.70 3.29
C ALA A 58 -7.35 -6.17 3.50
N GLY A 59 -7.22 -5.04 4.19
CA GLY A 59 -5.92 -4.45 4.53
C GLY A 59 -5.07 -5.33 5.45
N LEU A 60 -5.67 -6.27 6.19
CA LEU A 60 -4.98 -7.26 7.02
C LEU A 60 -4.58 -8.54 6.27
N LEU A 61 -5.04 -8.74 5.04
CA LEU A 61 -4.75 -9.94 4.25
C LEU A 61 -3.38 -9.88 3.53
N TRP A 62 -2.51 -8.95 3.92
CA TRP A 62 -1.17 -8.87 3.35
C TRP A 62 -0.31 -10.06 3.80
N LEU A 63 0.63 -10.46 2.95
CA LEU A 63 1.53 -11.57 3.20
C LEU A 63 2.96 -11.21 2.77
N PRO A 64 3.99 -11.58 3.54
CA PRO A 64 5.37 -11.44 3.10
C PRO A 64 5.64 -12.34 1.88
N THR A 65 6.38 -11.83 0.90
CA THR A 65 6.75 -12.61 -0.29
C THR A 65 7.76 -13.72 0.01
N LYS A 66 8.53 -13.58 1.10
CA LYS A 66 9.52 -14.55 1.57
C LYS A 66 9.15 -15.04 2.96
N TYR A 67 9.33 -16.33 3.19
CA TYR A 67 9.13 -16.97 4.49
C TYR A 67 10.42 -17.67 4.97
N PRO A 68 10.81 -17.53 6.24
CA PRO A 68 10.19 -16.67 7.26
C PRO A 68 10.39 -15.17 6.95
N ALA A 69 9.42 -14.35 7.37
CA ALA A 69 9.55 -12.90 7.24
C ALA A 69 10.63 -12.38 8.19
N LYS A 70 11.45 -11.45 7.72
CA LYS A 70 12.41 -10.75 8.58
C LYS A 70 11.69 -9.62 9.32
N PRO A 71 11.72 -9.57 10.66
CA PRO A 71 11.13 -8.45 11.40
C PRO A 71 11.82 -7.13 11.07
N SER A 72 11.05 -6.04 11.01
CA SER A 72 11.60 -4.70 10.92
C SER A 72 12.20 -4.26 12.25
N SER A 73 13.23 -3.41 12.21
CA SER A 73 13.82 -2.80 13.40
C SER A 73 13.02 -1.59 13.92
N ILE A 74 11.95 -1.20 13.23
CA ILE A 74 11.11 -0.06 13.65
C ILE A 74 10.41 -0.40 14.96
N THR A 75 10.66 0.41 15.99
CA THR A 75 10.00 0.30 17.29
C THR A 75 8.56 0.80 17.23
N CYS A 76 7.70 0.25 18.10
CA CYS A 76 6.32 0.71 18.28
C CYS A 76 5.39 0.56 17.05
N VAL A 77 5.73 -0.31 16.10
CA VAL A 77 4.83 -0.72 15.02
C VAL A 77 4.04 -1.95 15.47
N PRO A 78 2.71 -1.98 15.35
CA PRO A 78 1.93 -3.15 15.72
C PRO A 78 2.24 -4.34 14.79
N SER A 79 2.21 -5.56 15.32
CA SER A 79 2.56 -6.79 14.59
C SER A 79 1.66 -7.09 13.39
N TRP A 80 0.44 -6.54 13.35
CA TRP A 80 -0.48 -6.69 12.23
C TRP A 80 -0.25 -5.66 11.10
N SER A 81 0.59 -4.65 11.33
CA SER A 81 0.97 -3.71 10.28
C SER A 81 1.98 -4.35 9.34
N TRP A 82 1.82 -4.12 8.04
CA TRP A 82 2.80 -4.53 7.03
C TRP A 82 4.19 -3.92 7.29
N ALA A 83 4.28 -2.78 7.98
CA ALA A 83 5.55 -2.15 8.34
C ALA A 83 6.34 -2.91 9.43
N SER A 84 5.75 -3.93 10.05
CA SER A 84 6.41 -4.76 11.07
C SER A 84 7.47 -5.72 10.49
N VAL A 85 7.55 -5.86 9.16
CA VAL A 85 8.48 -6.77 8.48
C VAL A 85 9.35 -6.04 7.45
N ILE A 86 10.35 -6.75 6.93
CA ILE A 86 11.29 -6.28 5.91
C ILE A 86 11.08 -7.07 4.63
N GLY A 87 11.09 -6.34 3.51
CA GLY A 87 11.05 -6.91 2.17
C GLY A 87 9.64 -6.89 1.57
N PRO A 88 9.51 -7.25 0.29
CA PRO A 88 8.27 -7.06 -0.44
C PRO A 88 7.13 -7.90 0.16
N ILE A 89 5.93 -7.34 0.12
CA ILE A 89 4.69 -8.00 0.53
C ILE A 89 3.77 -8.17 -0.68
N LYS A 90 2.79 -9.06 -0.56
CA LYS A 90 1.61 -9.12 -1.44
C LYS A 90 0.42 -8.61 -0.65
N THR A 91 -0.35 -7.70 -1.22
CA THR A 91 -1.62 -7.30 -0.60
C THR A 91 -2.71 -8.33 -0.90
N GLY A 92 -3.61 -8.56 0.05
CA GLY A 92 -4.66 -9.56 -0.11
C GLY A 92 -5.88 -9.01 -0.86
N GLY A 93 -6.49 -9.84 -1.69
CA GLY A 93 -7.73 -9.51 -2.40
C GLY A 93 -7.56 -8.67 -3.67
N HIS A 94 -6.33 -8.38 -4.09
CA HIS A 94 -6.03 -7.67 -5.33
C HIS A 94 -5.17 -8.52 -6.28
N ASN A 95 -5.63 -8.70 -7.52
CA ASN A 95 -4.79 -9.24 -8.59
C ASN A 95 -4.16 -8.03 -9.31
N PRO A 96 -2.85 -7.75 -9.15
CA PRO A 96 -2.22 -6.59 -9.78
C PRO A 96 -2.32 -6.64 -11.32
N GLU A 97 -2.38 -7.85 -11.90
CA GLU A 97 -2.60 -8.07 -13.35
C GLU A 97 -3.94 -7.49 -13.85
N SER A 98 -4.93 -7.33 -12.97
CA SER A 98 -6.25 -6.79 -13.33
C SER A 98 -6.29 -5.25 -13.36
N SER A 99 -5.27 -4.59 -12.83
CA SER A 99 -5.21 -3.12 -12.65
C SER A 99 -4.16 -2.44 -13.53
N SER A 100 -3.43 -3.21 -14.34
CA SER A 100 -2.59 -2.68 -15.41
C SER A 100 -3.48 -1.93 -16.42
N VAL A 101 -3.68 -0.63 -16.20
CA VAL A 101 -4.08 0.28 -17.26
C VAL A 101 -2.92 0.24 -18.26
N LYS A 102 -3.12 -0.46 -19.39
CA LYS A 102 -2.24 -0.30 -20.53
C LYS A 102 -2.31 1.17 -20.92
N LEU A 103 -1.23 1.90 -20.66
CA LEU A 103 -0.97 3.16 -21.32
C LEU A 103 -0.89 2.82 -22.81
N ASP A 104 -2.00 2.96 -23.51
CA ASP A 104 -2.04 2.77 -24.95
C ASP A 104 -1.24 3.93 -25.53
N SER A 105 -0.14 3.62 -26.22
CA SER A 105 0.78 4.60 -26.78
C SER A 105 0.21 5.28 -28.04
N THR A 106 -1.11 5.40 -28.13
CA THR A 106 -1.84 5.80 -29.33
C THR A 106 -2.61 7.08 -29.06
N ASP A 107 -1.88 8.14 -28.70
CA ASP A 107 -2.34 9.54 -28.84
C ASP A 107 -1.12 10.46 -29.05
N ILE A 108 -0.30 10.11 -30.04
CA ILE A 108 0.58 11.07 -30.71
C ILE A 108 0.22 11.05 -32.20
N HIS A 109 -0.94 11.59 -32.52
CA HIS A 109 -1.24 12.12 -33.85
C HIS A 109 -1.88 13.51 -33.71
N GLU A 110 -1.01 14.50 -33.53
CA GLU A 110 -1.16 15.88 -34.04
C GLU A 110 0.05 16.07 -34.98
N THR A 111 -0.01 16.61 -36.20
CA THR A 111 -0.99 17.42 -36.95
C THR A 111 -0.80 17.12 -38.43
#